data_AF-A0AAU4WI01-F1
#
_entry.id   AF-A0AAU4WI01-F1
#
_cell.length_a   1.000
_cell.length_b   1.000
_cell.length_c   1.000
_cell.angle_alpha   90.00
_cell.angle_beta   90.00
_cell.angle_gamma   90.00
#
_symmetry.space_group_name_H-M   'P 1'
#
loop_
_entity.id
_entity.type
_entity.pdbx_description
1 polymer ?
#
loop_
_entity_poly.entity_id
_entity_poly.type
_entity_poly.pdbx_seq_one_letter_code
_entity_poly.pdbx_strand_id
1 'polypeptide(L)'
;MRQQQKQRRRTARLFGSLLLVAAAGVSAVGAAPSPGAGSAAATPLGQVVPAPASVAAGGPAYEITSKTRIRVEKDSKEARRVADYLAGVLRPSTGYRLPVTGQGGHDGIRLELSGRAKDLGAEGYRLVSGRGSVTITAHKAAGLFHGVQTLRQQLPAKVEKSSRQTGPWLVAGGTIEDSPRYGYRGAMLDVSRHFFGVDKVKRYIDELALYKVNKLHLHLSDDQGWRIAIDSWPKLATYGGSTQVGGGQGGYFTKAQYKEIVQYAASRYLEVIPEIDMPGHTNAALASYAELNCDGVAPPLYTGTNVGFSSLCVNKDRTYDFVDDVIRELAAITPGKYLHIGGDEAHSTSHEDYVTFMDKVQPIVAKYGKTVIGWHQLTGATPAKGALAQYWGLDGTSAAEKAQVAAAAQKGTGIVMSPADRLYLDMKYNKDTPLGLAWAGYVEVQRSYDWNPGSYLPGVPASAVQGVEAPLWSETLSTSAQVEYMAFPRLPGVAELGWSPEATHDWNTYKVRLAAQAPRWDALGIGYYKSTQVPWPAG
;
A
#
# COMPACT_ATOMS: atom_id res chain seq x y z
N MET A 1 -57.35 45.03 87.34
CA MET A 1 -58.77 44.62 87.21
C MET A 1 -58.80 43.23 86.56
N ARG A 2 -59.70 42.38 87.07
CA ARG A 2 -60.01 40.94 86.80
C ARG A 2 -59.97 40.57 85.29
N GLN A 3 -59.63 39.36 84.80
CA GLN A 3 -59.90 37.95 85.18
C GLN A 3 -58.83 37.04 84.52
N GLN A 4 -58.13 36.13 85.22
CA GLN A 4 -58.32 34.65 85.32
C GLN A 4 -58.55 33.92 83.97
N GLN A 5 -57.74 32.92 83.57
CA GLN A 5 -57.69 31.57 84.15
C GLN A 5 -56.35 30.82 83.95
N LYS A 6 -55.91 30.19 85.05
CA LYS A 6 -54.91 29.10 85.20
C LYS A 6 -55.62 27.75 84.90
N GLN A 7 -55.03 26.59 84.59
CA GLN A 7 -53.92 25.78 85.15
C GLN A 7 -53.98 24.44 84.34
N ARG A 8 -53.00 23.54 84.21
CA ARG A 8 -52.31 22.79 85.28
C ARG A 8 -51.32 21.77 84.66
N ARG A 9 -50.22 21.56 85.38
CA ARG A 9 -49.16 20.55 85.23
C ARG A 9 -49.65 19.11 85.43
N ARG A 10 -48.88 18.12 84.94
CA ARG A 10 -48.54 16.90 85.68
C ARG A 10 -47.12 16.41 85.37
N THR A 11 -46.42 16.04 86.45
CA THR A 11 -45.13 15.37 86.58
C THR A 11 -45.34 13.97 87.18
N ALA A 12 -44.57 12.96 86.73
CA ALA A 12 -44.15 11.73 87.47
C ALA A 12 -43.21 10.95 86.51
N ARG A 13 -41.91 10.74 86.77
CA ARG A 13 -41.18 9.89 87.76
C ARG A 13 -41.10 8.38 87.43
N LEU A 14 -39.84 7.96 87.24
CA LEU A 14 -39.17 6.65 87.46
C LEU A 14 -39.61 5.42 86.66
N PHE A 15 -38.65 4.78 85.96
CA PHE A 15 -37.91 3.57 86.40
C PHE A 15 -36.99 3.07 85.26
N GLY A 16 -35.86 2.42 85.61
CA GLY A 16 -35.27 1.38 84.75
C GLY A 16 -33.82 1.58 84.32
N SER A 17 -32.91 0.96 85.07
CA SER A 17 -31.46 0.90 84.88
C SER A 17 -31.00 0.15 83.61
N LEU A 18 -29.75 0.42 83.24
CA LEU A 18 -28.83 -0.33 82.38
C LEU A 18 -29.15 -1.83 82.16
N LEU A 19 -29.06 -2.26 80.90
CA LEU A 19 -28.26 -3.43 80.52
C LEU A 19 -27.99 -3.45 79.01
N LEU A 20 -26.70 -3.56 78.65
CA LEU A 20 -26.19 -3.85 77.32
C LEU A 20 -26.78 -5.14 76.77
N VAL A 21 -27.33 -5.10 75.55
CA VAL A 21 -27.31 -6.22 74.58
C VAL A 21 -27.25 -5.63 73.17
N ALA A 22 -26.31 -6.14 72.38
CA ALA A 22 -25.99 -5.73 71.01
C ALA A 22 -27.18 -5.85 70.06
N ALA A 23 -27.45 -4.79 69.29
CA ALA A 23 -28.33 -4.82 68.13
C ALA A 23 -27.49 -4.60 66.87
N ALA A 24 -27.57 -5.58 65.96
CA ALA A 24 -26.94 -5.56 64.65
C ALA A 24 -27.45 -4.38 63.82
N GLY A 25 -26.59 -3.38 63.62
CA GLY A 25 -26.75 -2.39 62.57
C GLY A 25 -26.26 -3.00 61.27
N VAL A 26 -27.19 -3.40 60.39
CA VAL A 26 -26.86 -3.68 58.99
C VAL A 26 -26.53 -2.34 58.33
N SER A 27 -25.25 -1.98 58.35
CA SER A 27 -24.70 -0.95 57.49
C SER A 27 -24.69 -1.52 56.08
N ALA A 28 -25.69 -1.18 55.27
CA ALA A 28 -25.59 -1.33 53.83
C ALA A 28 -24.50 -0.36 53.35
N VAL A 29 -23.26 -0.85 53.32
CA VAL A 29 -22.19 -0.24 52.53
C VAL A 29 -22.65 -0.37 51.09
N GLY A 30 -23.26 0.69 50.57
CA GLY A 30 -23.47 0.85 49.15
C GLY A 30 -22.08 0.83 48.52
N ALA A 31 -21.67 -0.32 48.01
CA ALA A 31 -20.54 -0.43 47.13
C ALA A 31 -20.84 0.51 45.97
N ALA A 32 -20.13 1.64 45.91
CA ALA A 32 -20.05 2.41 44.68
C ALA A 32 -19.70 1.42 43.57
N PRO A 33 -20.41 1.41 42.44
CA PRO A 33 -20.02 0.55 41.33
C PRO A 33 -18.56 0.88 41.05
N SER A 34 -17.70 -0.13 41.18
CA SER A 34 -16.36 -0.04 40.61
C SER A 34 -16.53 0.44 39.18
N PRO A 35 -15.69 1.36 38.66
CA PRO A 35 -15.73 1.69 37.25
C PRO A 35 -15.55 0.37 36.52
N GLY A 36 -16.64 -0.17 35.99
CA GLY A 36 -16.62 -1.41 35.26
C GLY A 36 -15.60 -1.21 34.17
N ALA A 37 -14.68 -2.18 34.02
CA ALA A 37 -13.78 -2.24 32.88
C ALA A 37 -14.62 -1.91 31.64
N GLY A 38 -14.40 -0.72 31.07
CA GLY A 38 -15.21 -0.23 29.97
C GLY A 38 -15.17 -1.31 28.90
N SER A 39 -16.32 -1.87 28.55
CA SER A 39 -16.44 -2.78 27.41
C SER A 39 -15.74 -2.09 26.24
N ALA A 40 -14.58 -2.60 25.83
CA ALA A 40 -13.81 -1.98 24.77
C ALA A 40 -14.72 -1.80 23.55
N ALA A 41 -14.97 -0.54 23.16
CA ALA A 41 -15.86 -0.25 22.05
C ALA A 41 -15.21 -0.75 20.75
N ALA A 42 -16.02 -1.27 19.83
CA ALA A 42 -15.55 -1.60 18.49
C ALA A 42 -15.08 -0.33 17.77
N THR A 43 -14.06 -0.45 16.93
CA THR A 43 -13.68 0.62 15.97
C THR A 43 -14.92 1.01 15.15
N PRO A 44 -15.26 2.31 15.02
CA PRO A 44 -16.35 2.76 14.18
C PRO A 44 -16.31 2.17 12.76
N LEU A 45 -17.45 1.68 12.28
CA LEU A 45 -17.53 1.09 10.94
C LEU A 45 -17.12 2.14 9.89
N GLY A 46 -16.13 1.83 9.05
CA GLY A 46 -15.67 2.72 8.00
C GLY A 46 -14.47 3.58 8.40
N GLN A 47 -14.00 3.52 9.65
CA GLN A 47 -12.74 4.13 10.07
C GLN A 47 -11.54 3.31 9.57
N VAL A 48 -11.40 3.24 8.25
CA VAL A 48 -10.38 2.46 7.54
C VAL A 48 -9.73 3.32 6.45
N VAL A 49 -8.54 2.94 6.01
CA VAL A 49 -7.83 3.53 4.87
C VAL A 49 -7.55 2.42 3.85
N PRO A 50 -7.92 2.54 2.57
CA PRO A 50 -8.71 3.61 1.96
C PRO A 50 -10.14 3.76 2.51
N ALA A 51 -10.72 4.96 2.42
CA ALA A 51 -12.14 5.21 2.70
C ALA A 51 -13.05 4.36 1.79
N PRO A 52 -13.99 3.57 2.34
CA PRO A 52 -14.86 2.75 1.52
C PRO A 52 -15.84 3.59 0.70
N ALA A 53 -16.28 3.08 -0.45
CA ALA A 53 -17.24 3.78 -1.30
C ALA A 53 -18.60 4.03 -0.63
N SER A 54 -19.07 3.10 0.22
CA SER A 54 -20.30 3.24 0.99
C SER A 54 -20.19 2.56 2.35
N VAL A 55 -20.67 3.24 3.39
CA VAL A 55 -20.70 2.74 4.77
C VAL A 55 -22.07 3.01 5.39
N ALA A 56 -22.74 1.95 5.81
CA ALA A 56 -24.01 2.01 6.54
C ALA A 56 -23.84 1.31 7.89
N ALA A 57 -23.43 2.07 8.91
CA ALA A 57 -23.27 1.58 10.28
C ALA A 57 -24.64 1.26 10.93
N GLY A 58 -24.72 0.17 11.68
CA GLY A 58 -25.95 -0.16 12.40
C GLY A 58 -25.99 -1.60 12.91
N GLY A 59 -26.82 -1.82 13.93
CA GLY A 59 -26.97 -3.14 14.55
C GLY A 59 -25.81 -3.53 15.48
N PRO A 60 -25.89 -4.72 16.09
CA PRO A 60 -24.89 -5.20 17.05
C PRO A 60 -23.57 -5.57 16.37
N ALA A 61 -22.46 -5.34 17.07
CA ALA A 61 -21.14 -5.81 16.66
C ALA A 61 -21.06 -7.36 16.59
N TYR A 62 -20.15 -7.87 15.77
CA TYR A 62 -19.72 -9.27 15.79
C TYR A 62 -18.50 -9.43 16.70
N GLU A 63 -18.44 -10.53 17.45
CA GLU A 63 -17.25 -10.91 18.23
C GLU A 63 -16.64 -12.21 17.70
N ILE A 64 -15.35 -12.17 17.35
CA ILE A 64 -14.58 -13.38 17.08
C ILE A 64 -14.28 -14.09 18.39
N THR A 65 -14.68 -15.36 18.48
CA THR A 65 -14.46 -16.20 19.67
C THR A 65 -13.68 -17.46 19.31
N SER A 66 -13.32 -18.25 20.31
CA SER A 66 -12.67 -19.55 20.14
C SER A 66 -13.50 -20.57 19.34
N LYS A 67 -14.82 -20.34 19.21
CA LYS A 67 -15.74 -21.16 18.43
C LYS A 67 -15.88 -20.71 16.98
N THR A 68 -15.38 -19.52 16.63
CA THR A 68 -15.50 -18.95 15.28
C THR A 68 -14.83 -19.85 14.25
N ARG A 69 -15.53 -20.07 13.13
CA ARG A 69 -15.04 -20.76 11.93
C ARG A 69 -14.92 -19.76 10.79
N ILE A 70 -14.02 -20.03 9.85
CA ILE A 70 -13.96 -19.31 8.58
C ILE A 70 -14.56 -20.23 7.52
N ARG A 71 -15.66 -19.79 6.90
CA ARG A 71 -16.47 -20.59 5.99
C ARG A 71 -16.27 -20.10 4.55
N VAL A 72 -16.09 -21.06 3.66
CA VAL A 72 -16.01 -20.87 2.21
C VAL A 72 -16.87 -21.93 1.54
N GLU A 73 -17.20 -21.73 0.27
CA GLU A 73 -17.82 -22.79 -0.52
C GLU A 73 -16.86 -23.99 -0.65
N LYS A 74 -17.40 -25.22 -0.52
CA LYS A 74 -16.64 -26.46 -0.40
C LYS A 74 -15.57 -26.64 -1.48
N ASP A 75 -15.91 -26.32 -2.72
CA ASP A 75 -15.06 -26.57 -3.89
C ASP A 75 -14.33 -25.30 -4.38
N SER A 76 -14.47 -24.17 -3.68
CA SER A 76 -13.85 -22.90 -4.06
C SER A 76 -12.41 -22.80 -3.55
N LYS A 77 -11.46 -23.27 -4.38
CA LYS A 77 -10.01 -23.19 -4.10
C LYS A 77 -9.54 -21.74 -3.88
N GLU A 78 -10.08 -20.79 -4.64
CA GLU A 78 -9.66 -19.39 -4.55
C GLU A 78 -10.13 -18.73 -3.25
N ALA A 79 -11.40 -18.93 -2.87
CA ALA A 79 -11.93 -18.45 -1.60
C ALA A 79 -11.19 -19.10 -0.42
N ARG A 80 -10.86 -20.39 -0.53
CA ARG A 80 -10.10 -21.11 0.50
C ARG A 80 -8.71 -20.51 0.72
N ARG A 81 -7.99 -20.11 -0.33
CA ARG A 81 -6.70 -19.41 -0.18
C ARG A 81 -6.83 -18.10 0.60
N VAL A 82 -7.86 -17.30 0.30
CA VAL A 82 -8.11 -16.04 1.05
C VAL A 82 -8.50 -16.31 2.50
N ALA A 83 -9.29 -17.36 2.75
CA ALA A 83 -9.64 -17.79 4.10
C ALA A 83 -8.44 -18.30 4.90
N ASP A 84 -7.54 -19.06 4.28
CA ASP A 84 -6.31 -19.55 4.90
C ASP A 84 -5.35 -18.37 5.21
N TYR A 85 -5.26 -17.37 4.32
CA TYR A 85 -4.56 -16.12 4.59
C TYR A 85 -5.14 -15.39 5.82
N LEU A 86 -6.46 -15.16 5.85
CA LEU A 86 -7.13 -14.52 6.98
C LEU A 86 -6.89 -15.30 8.29
N ALA A 87 -7.00 -16.63 8.24
CA ALA A 87 -6.73 -17.46 9.40
C ALA A 87 -5.27 -17.31 9.89
N GLY A 88 -4.32 -17.24 8.96
CA GLY A 88 -2.91 -16.98 9.26
C GLY A 88 -2.67 -15.64 9.97
N VAL A 89 -3.39 -14.59 9.58
CA VAL A 89 -3.35 -13.27 10.25
C VAL A 89 -3.94 -13.34 11.66
N LEU A 90 -5.10 -14.00 11.82
CA LEU A 90 -5.85 -13.95 13.08
C LEU A 90 -5.33 -14.93 14.16
N ARG A 91 -4.77 -16.08 13.78
CA ARG A 91 -4.36 -17.12 14.73
C ARG A 91 -3.31 -16.67 15.76
N PRO A 92 -2.23 -15.94 15.40
CA PRO A 92 -1.18 -15.57 16.36
C PRO A 92 -1.71 -14.72 17.52
N SER A 93 -2.45 -13.66 17.20
CA SER A 93 -2.98 -12.71 18.18
C SER A 93 -4.17 -13.26 18.96
N THR A 94 -5.08 -13.99 18.31
CA THR A 94 -6.25 -14.54 19.01
C THR A 94 -5.91 -15.78 19.85
N GLY A 95 -4.94 -16.59 19.43
CA GLY A 95 -4.70 -17.93 19.95
C GLY A 95 -5.83 -18.93 19.63
N TYR A 96 -6.77 -18.57 18.75
CA TYR A 96 -7.89 -19.44 18.37
C TYR A 96 -7.53 -20.33 17.19
N ARG A 97 -8.20 -21.48 17.06
CA ARG A 97 -7.94 -22.41 15.95
C ARG A 97 -8.39 -21.87 14.60
N LEU A 98 -9.54 -21.20 14.55
CA LEU A 98 -10.15 -20.63 13.34
C LEU A 98 -10.07 -21.59 12.13
N PRO A 99 -10.76 -22.75 12.20
CA PRO A 99 -10.69 -23.72 11.12
C PRO A 99 -11.37 -23.17 9.86
N VAL A 100 -10.69 -23.31 8.73
CA VAL A 100 -11.25 -23.02 7.40
C VAL A 100 -12.04 -24.24 6.93
N THR A 101 -13.34 -24.07 6.68
CA THR A 101 -14.26 -25.18 6.38
C THR A 101 -15.12 -24.91 5.14
N GLY A 102 -15.36 -25.97 4.37
CA GLY A 102 -16.33 -26.02 3.28
C GLY A 102 -17.74 -26.41 3.72
N GLN A 103 -17.94 -26.66 5.02
CA GLN A 103 -19.25 -26.98 5.58
C GLN A 103 -20.12 -25.73 5.63
N GLY A 104 -21.37 -25.85 5.17
CA GLY A 104 -22.36 -24.79 5.26
C GLY A 104 -22.63 -24.32 6.69
N GLY A 105 -23.17 -23.11 6.82
CA GLY A 105 -23.56 -22.49 8.09
C GLY A 105 -23.70 -20.98 7.95
N HIS A 106 -24.43 -20.37 8.89
CA HIS A 106 -24.75 -18.93 8.86
C HIS A 106 -23.99 -18.11 9.91
N ASP A 107 -23.12 -18.74 10.68
CA ASP A 107 -22.31 -18.16 11.75
C ASP A 107 -20.84 -18.00 11.32
N GLY A 108 -20.08 -17.22 12.11
CA GLY A 108 -18.64 -17.11 11.93
C GLY A 108 -18.23 -16.04 10.92
N ILE A 109 -17.08 -16.23 10.29
CA ILE A 109 -16.62 -15.40 9.18
C ILE A 109 -16.89 -16.15 7.88
N ARG A 110 -17.59 -15.54 6.93
CA ARG A 110 -17.94 -16.14 5.63
C ARG A 110 -17.29 -15.36 4.49
N LEU A 111 -16.58 -16.06 3.61
CA LEU A 111 -16.01 -15.48 2.38
C LEU A 111 -16.68 -16.13 1.16
N GLU A 112 -17.39 -15.34 0.37
CA GLU A 112 -18.33 -15.84 -0.64
C GLU A 112 -18.07 -15.23 -2.01
N LEU A 113 -17.76 -16.08 -2.99
CA LEU A 113 -17.74 -15.67 -4.39
C LEU A 113 -19.17 -15.75 -4.92
N SER A 114 -19.68 -14.65 -5.47
CA SER A 114 -21.05 -14.59 -5.94
C SER A 114 -21.19 -13.81 -7.23
N GLY A 115 -21.97 -14.35 -8.17
CA GLY A 115 -22.38 -13.63 -9.38
C GLY A 115 -23.18 -12.36 -9.08
N ARG A 116 -23.82 -12.28 -7.89
CA ARG A 116 -24.57 -11.08 -7.46
C ARG A 116 -23.67 -9.88 -7.14
N ALA A 117 -22.37 -10.10 -6.93
CA ALA A 117 -21.40 -9.05 -6.69
C ALA A 117 -20.70 -8.59 -7.99
N LYS A 118 -21.16 -9.03 -9.17
CA LYS A 118 -20.55 -8.69 -10.47
C LYS A 118 -20.45 -7.18 -10.70
N ASP A 119 -21.44 -6.42 -10.24
CA ASP A 119 -21.50 -4.96 -10.40
C ASP A 119 -20.46 -4.22 -9.54
N LEU A 120 -19.86 -4.91 -8.55
CA LEU A 120 -18.72 -4.40 -7.77
C LEU A 120 -17.37 -4.62 -8.49
N GLY A 121 -17.39 -5.24 -9.67
CA GLY A 121 -16.19 -5.51 -10.47
C GLY A 121 -15.29 -6.62 -9.90
N ALA A 122 -14.09 -6.74 -10.46
CA ALA A 122 -13.15 -7.80 -10.07
C ALA A 122 -12.51 -7.58 -8.69
N GLU A 123 -12.49 -6.33 -8.20
CA GLU A 123 -11.76 -5.95 -6.99
C GLU A 123 -12.67 -5.49 -5.86
N GLY A 124 -13.95 -5.21 -6.13
CA GLY A 124 -14.90 -4.78 -5.11
C GLY A 124 -15.50 -5.91 -4.30
N TYR A 125 -16.08 -5.54 -3.16
CA TYR A 125 -16.68 -6.45 -2.21
C TYR A 125 -17.78 -5.77 -1.40
N ARG A 126 -18.60 -6.60 -0.77
CA ARG A 126 -19.58 -6.21 0.23
C ARG A 126 -19.26 -6.92 1.54
N LEU A 127 -19.07 -6.16 2.61
CA LEU A 127 -18.89 -6.68 3.97
C LEU A 127 -20.12 -6.37 4.81
N VAL A 128 -20.72 -7.40 5.41
CA VAL A 128 -21.83 -7.26 6.38
C VAL A 128 -21.40 -7.85 7.71
N SER A 129 -21.53 -7.06 8.77
CA SER A 129 -21.22 -7.45 10.14
C SER A 129 -22.46 -7.36 11.02
N GLY A 130 -22.71 -8.37 11.85
CA GLY A 130 -23.80 -8.42 12.81
C GLY A 130 -23.59 -9.49 13.89
N ARG A 131 -24.53 -9.62 14.84
CA ARG A 131 -24.40 -10.46 16.06
C ARG A 131 -23.87 -11.88 15.81
N GLY A 132 -24.25 -12.51 14.70
CA GLY A 132 -23.91 -13.92 14.42
C GLY A 132 -22.73 -14.14 13.47
N SER A 133 -22.39 -13.16 12.63
CA SER A 133 -21.42 -13.36 11.56
C SER A 133 -20.84 -12.07 10.99
N VAL A 134 -19.67 -12.20 10.35
CA VAL A 134 -19.19 -11.28 9.32
C VAL A 134 -19.19 -12.02 7.99
N THR A 135 -19.84 -11.45 6.97
CA THR A 135 -19.86 -12.01 5.61
C THR A 135 -19.20 -11.03 4.65
N ILE A 136 -18.22 -11.50 3.88
CA ILE A 136 -17.59 -10.77 2.78
C ILE A 136 -17.98 -11.47 1.49
N THR A 137 -18.68 -10.76 0.61
CA THR A 137 -19.13 -11.24 -0.70
C THR A 137 -18.44 -10.47 -1.81
N ALA A 138 -17.90 -11.15 -2.82
CA ALA A 138 -17.24 -10.51 -3.96
C ALA A 138 -17.43 -11.30 -5.26
N HIS A 139 -17.17 -10.67 -6.40
CA HIS A 139 -17.24 -11.36 -7.70
C HIS A 139 -16.02 -12.25 -7.97
N LYS A 140 -14.83 -11.80 -7.54
CA LYS A 140 -13.55 -12.49 -7.69
C LYS A 140 -12.80 -12.52 -6.37
N ALA A 141 -11.80 -13.38 -6.28
CA ALA A 141 -11.03 -13.59 -5.07
C ALA A 141 -10.23 -12.35 -4.62
N ALA A 142 -9.84 -11.45 -5.55
CA ALA A 142 -9.24 -10.16 -5.22
C ALA A 142 -10.17 -9.29 -4.36
N GLY A 143 -11.47 -9.24 -4.68
CA GLY A 143 -12.46 -8.56 -3.86
C GLY A 143 -12.60 -9.16 -2.46
N LEU A 144 -12.58 -10.49 -2.33
CA LEU A 144 -12.55 -11.13 -1.00
C LEU A 144 -11.31 -10.71 -0.21
N PHE A 145 -10.15 -10.68 -0.87
CA PHE A 145 -8.89 -10.27 -0.25
C PHE A 145 -8.92 -8.81 0.20
N HIS A 146 -9.42 -7.89 -0.62
CA HIS A 146 -9.59 -6.48 -0.24
C HIS A 146 -10.57 -6.31 0.93
N GLY A 147 -11.66 -7.09 0.96
CA GLY A 147 -12.58 -7.10 2.10
C GLY A 147 -11.92 -7.61 3.38
N VAL A 148 -11.00 -8.57 3.28
CA VAL A 148 -10.18 -9.02 4.42
C VAL A 148 -9.29 -7.89 4.94
N GLN A 149 -8.70 -7.06 4.08
CA GLN A 149 -7.89 -5.91 4.54
C GLN A 149 -8.74 -4.90 5.32
N THR A 150 -9.96 -4.63 4.85
CA THR A 150 -10.93 -3.83 5.61
C THR A 150 -11.30 -4.50 6.94
N LEU A 151 -11.57 -5.81 6.97
CA LEU A 151 -11.87 -6.54 8.21
C LEU A 151 -10.73 -6.45 9.23
N ARG A 152 -9.46 -6.56 8.78
CA ARG A 152 -8.30 -6.39 9.64
C ARG A 152 -8.29 -5.02 10.31
N GLN A 153 -8.60 -3.96 9.55
CA GLN A 153 -8.67 -2.59 10.08
C GLN A 153 -9.84 -2.35 11.03
N GLN A 154 -10.96 -3.07 10.84
CA GLN A 154 -12.11 -3.04 11.74
C GLN A 154 -11.88 -3.77 13.06
N LEU A 155 -10.91 -4.68 13.11
CA LEU A 155 -10.46 -5.32 14.34
C LEU A 155 -9.50 -4.41 15.12
N PRO A 156 -9.44 -4.54 16.46
CA PRO A 156 -8.47 -3.79 17.27
C PRO A 156 -7.03 -4.03 16.80
N ALA A 157 -6.18 -3.00 16.85
CA ALA A 157 -4.80 -3.05 16.33
C ALA A 157 -3.96 -4.22 16.86
N LYS A 158 -4.23 -4.69 18.09
CA LYS A 158 -3.59 -5.89 18.68
C LYS A 158 -3.80 -7.17 17.87
N VAL A 159 -4.71 -7.19 16.89
CA VAL A 159 -4.89 -8.30 15.96
C VAL A 159 -3.63 -8.59 15.15
N GLU A 160 -2.78 -7.59 14.93
CA GLU A 160 -1.54 -7.75 14.16
C GLU A 160 -0.36 -8.26 14.99
N LYS A 161 -0.50 -8.43 16.31
CA LYS A 161 0.58 -8.97 17.15
C LYS A 161 0.86 -10.44 16.82
N SER A 162 2.13 -10.82 16.81
CA SER A 162 2.60 -12.19 16.57
C SER A 162 2.43 -13.14 17.77
N SER A 163 1.91 -12.65 18.90
CA SER A 163 1.68 -13.41 20.12
C SER A 163 0.27 -13.22 20.64
N ARG A 164 -0.23 -14.20 21.40
CA ARG A 164 -1.60 -14.21 21.92
C ARG A 164 -1.89 -12.97 22.77
N GLN A 165 -3.02 -12.34 22.49
CA GLN A 165 -3.57 -11.18 23.18
C GLN A 165 -4.93 -11.50 23.79
N THR A 166 -5.30 -10.76 24.83
CA THR A 166 -6.66 -10.81 25.38
C THR A 166 -7.63 -10.10 24.44
N GLY A 167 -8.85 -10.63 24.27
CA GLY A 167 -9.94 -9.98 23.54
C GLY A 167 -10.45 -8.69 24.23
N PRO A 168 -11.66 -8.21 23.89
CA PRO A 168 -12.57 -8.75 22.88
C PRO A 168 -12.05 -8.51 21.45
N TRP A 169 -12.57 -9.27 20.49
CA TRP A 169 -12.24 -9.20 19.06
C TRP A 169 -13.46 -8.72 18.26
N LEU A 170 -13.79 -7.44 18.43
CA LEU A 170 -15.03 -6.86 17.92
C LEU A 170 -14.88 -6.32 16.51
N VAL A 171 -15.95 -6.44 15.73
CA VAL A 171 -16.15 -5.81 14.43
C VAL A 171 -17.47 -5.05 14.48
N ALA A 172 -17.45 -3.74 14.24
CA ALA A 172 -18.67 -2.93 14.28
C ALA A 172 -19.76 -3.47 13.35
N GLY A 173 -21.03 -3.33 13.76
CA GLY A 173 -22.18 -3.79 12.99
C GLY A 173 -22.49 -2.85 11.82
N GLY A 174 -22.95 -3.44 10.71
CA GLY A 174 -23.44 -2.69 9.54
C GLY A 174 -22.99 -3.29 8.22
N THR A 175 -23.06 -2.48 7.16
CA THR A 175 -22.69 -2.87 5.79
C THR A 175 -21.66 -1.90 5.22
N ILE A 176 -20.65 -2.45 4.55
CA ILE A 176 -19.72 -1.73 3.68
C ILE A 176 -19.90 -2.30 2.26
N GLU A 177 -20.08 -1.42 1.29
CA GLU A 177 -19.99 -1.75 -0.14
C GLU A 177 -18.88 -0.92 -0.74
N ASP A 178 -17.94 -1.57 -1.41
CA ASP A 178 -16.65 -0.96 -1.72
C ASP A 178 -16.10 -1.49 -3.04
N SER A 179 -15.54 -0.58 -3.84
CA SER A 179 -14.91 -0.86 -5.13
C SER A 179 -13.92 0.25 -5.46
N PRO A 180 -12.84 -0.05 -6.21
CA PRO A 180 -11.81 0.95 -6.50
C PRO A 180 -12.28 1.98 -7.54
N ARG A 181 -11.86 3.23 -7.36
CA ARG A 181 -11.99 4.32 -8.34
C ARG A 181 -11.13 4.08 -9.59
N TYR A 182 -9.91 3.59 -9.41
CA TYR A 182 -8.94 3.37 -10.49
C TYR A 182 -8.46 1.93 -10.55
N GLY A 183 -8.23 1.43 -11.76
CA GLY A 183 -7.73 0.06 -12.00
C GLY A 183 -6.23 -0.10 -11.71
N TYR A 184 -5.46 0.99 -11.74
CA TYR A 184 -4.02 1.00 -11.43
C TYR A 184 -3.77 1.65 -10.07
N ARG A 185 -3.24 0.90 -9.11
CA ARG A 185 -2.85 1.39 -7.79
C ARG A 185 -1.49 0.80 -7.46
N GLY A 186 -0.44 1.54 -7.81
CA GLY A 186 0.94 1.06 -7.76
C GLY A 186 1.73 1.57 -6.57
N ALA A 187 2.77 0.81 -6.24
CA ALA A 187 3.91 1.33 -5.50
C ALA A 187 5.18 0.79 -6.16
N MET A 188 6.20 1.63 -6.31
CA MET A 188 7.50 1.22 -6.83
C MET A 188 8.46 0.95 -5.66
N LEU A 189 9.36 -0.01 -5.84
CA LEU A 189 10.55 -0.15 -5.03
C LEU A 189 11.79 -0.14 -5.93
N ASP A 190 12.66 0.85 -5.70
CA ASP A 190 13.98 0.88 -6.29
C ASP A 190 14.90 -0.12 -5.59
N VAL A 191 15.25 -1.18 -6.30
CA VAL A 191 16.24 -2.18 -5.86
C VAL A 191 17.58 -2.01 -6.57
N SER A 192 17.70 -1.01 -7.45
CA SER A 192 18.90 -0.70 -8.22
C SER A 192 19.87 0.15 -7.41
N ARG A 193 19.41 1.23 -6.78
CA ARG A 193 20.29 2.14 -6.01
C ARG A 193 20.83 1.47 -4.76
N HIS A 194 19.98 0.75 -4.02
CA HIS A 194 20.38 -0.21 -3.00
C HIS A 194 19.61 -1.51 -3.16
N PHE A 195 20.29 -2.66 -3.05
CA PHE A 195 19.64 -3.94 -3.26
C PHE A 195 18.84 -4.41 -2.03
N PHE A 196 17.59 -4.80 -2.27
CA PHE A 196 16.72 -5.43 -1.29
C PHE A 196 16.43 -6.88 -1.70
N GLY A 197 16.95 -7.84 -0.94
CA GLY A 197 16.72 -9.27 -1.21
C GLY A 197 15.25 -9.69 -1.07
N VAL A 198 14.94 -10.93 -1.51
CA VAL A 198 13.58 -11.47 -1.62
C VAL A 198 12.71 -11.21 -0.38
N ASP A 199 13.22 -11.51 0.83
CA ASP A 199 12.44 -11.36 2.05
C ASP A 199 12.09 -9.90 2.37
N LYS A 200 12.98 -8.96 2.04
CA LYS A 200 12.70 -7.52 2.21
C LYS A 200 11.63 -7.06 1.20
N VAL A 201 11.67 -7.55 -0.03
CA VAL A 201 10.62 -7.26 -1.04
C VAL A 201 9.29 -7.87 -0.62
N LYS A 202 9.28 -9.10 -0.08
CA LYS A 202 8.07 -9.74 0.46
C LYS A 202 7.47 -8.95 1.63
N ARG A 203 8.31 -8.40 2.52
CA ARG A 203 7.87 -7.52 3.60
C ARG A 203 7.17 -6.28 3.05
N TYR A 204 7.77 -5.62 2.05
CA TYR A 204 7.12 -4.48 1.40
C TYR A 204 5.79 -4.88 0.72
N ILE A 205 5.73 -6.04 0.03
CA ILE A 205 4.47 -6.57 -0.53
C ILE A 205 3.37 -6.72 0.52
N ASP A 206 3.69 -7.25 1.71
CA ASP A 206 2.71 -7.40 2.78
C ASP A 206 2.23 -6.04 3.32
N GLU A 207 3.10 -5.02 3.34
CA GLU A 207 2.77 -3.64 3.70
C GLU A 207 1.88 -2.96 2.66
N LEU A 208 2.17 -3.14 1.37
CA LEU A 208 1.34 -2.66 0.26
C LEU A 208 -0.07 -3.28 0.29
N ALA A 209 -0.13 -4.58 0.58
CA ALA A 209 -1.38 -5.34 0.62
C ALA A 209 -2.38 -4.82 1.66
N LEU A 210 -1.92 -4.21 2.76
CA LEU A 210 -2.78 -3.60 3.79
C LEU A 210 -3.73 -2.54 3.22
N TYR A 211 -3.31 -1.86 2.16
CA TYR A 211 -3.98 -0.68 1.61
C TYR A 211 -4.56 -0.92 0.22
N LYS A 212 -4.69 -2.18 -0.21
CA LYS A 212 -5.33 -2.56 -1.48
C LYS A 212 -4.59 -2.03 -2.73
N VAL A 213 -3.28 -1.80 -2.59
CA VAL A 213 -2.34 -1.64 -3.71
C VAL A 213 -2.37 -2.92 -4.54
N ASN A 214 -2.46 -2.80 -5.87
CA ASN A 214 -2.61 -3.94 -6.78
C ASN A 214 -1.52 -4.06 -7.83
N LYS A 215 -0.58 -3.11 -7.91
CA LYS A 215 0.63 -3.20 -8.73
C LYS A 215 1.86 -3.03 -7.85
N LEU A 216 2.86 -3.89 -8.05
CA LEU A 216 4.22 -3.69 -7.54
C LEU A 216 5.11 -3.39 -8.72
N HIS A 217 5.59 -2.15 -8.82
CA HIS A 217 6.60 -1.76 -9.77
C HIS A 217 7.99 -2.05 -9.16
N LEU A 218 8.82 -2.86 -9.83
CA LEU A 218 10.20 -3.09 -9.44
C LEU A 218 11.13 -2.41 -10.45
N HIS A 219 11.84 -1.39 -9.99
CA HIS A 219 12.91 -0.76 -10.75
C HIS A 219 14.18 -1.61 -10.62
N LEU A 220 14.45 -2.45 -11.65
CA LEU A 220 15.43 -3.55 -11.59
C LEU A 220 16.79 -3.22 -12.20
N SER A 221 16.92 -2.13 -12.94
CA SER A 221 18.21 -1.71 -13.49
C SER A 221 18.33 -0.20 -13.48
N ASP A 222 19.50 0.27 -13.06
CA ASP A 222 19.89 1.67 -13.11
C ASP A 222 21.42 1.76 -13.30
N ASP A 223 21.98 2.95 -13.20
CA ASP A 223 23.41 3.23 -13.29
C ASP A 223 24.25 2.50 -12.22
N GLN A 224 23.72 2.39 -11.00
CA GLN A 224 24.43 1.79 -9.86
C GLN A 224 24.27 0.27 -9.75
N GLY A 225 23.34 -0.32 -10.49
CA GLY A 225 23.34 -1.78 -10.60
C GLY A 225 22.19 -2.41 -11.36
N TRP A 226 22.45 -3.67 -11.75
CA TRP A 226 21.52 -4.51 -12.50
C TRP A 226 21.07 -5.71 -11.66
N ARG A 227 19.76 -5.87 -11.47
CA ARG A 227 19.19 -6.70 -10.39
C ARG A 227 18.45 -7.94 -10.84
N ILE A 228 18.54 -8.32 -12.12
CA ILE A 228 17.90 -9.54 -12.65
C ILE A 228 18.85 -10.38 -13.50
N ALA A 229 18.94 -11.67 -13.24
CA ALA A 229 19.74 -12.57 -14.07
C ALA A 229 19.14 -12.72 -15.48
N ILE A 230 19.94 -12.40 -16.50
CA ILE A 230 19.66 -12.61 -17.93
C ILE A 230 20.69 -13.62 -18.46
N ASP A 231 20.22 -14.75 -18.96
CA ASP A 231 21.07 -15.90 -19.30
C ASP A 231 21.91 -15.60 -20.56
N SER A 232 21.33 -14.90 -21.54
CA SER A 232 22.02 -14.42 -22.74
C SER A 232 23.08 -13.35 -22.44
N TRP A 233 22.98 -12.65 -21.30
CA TRP A 233 23.86 -11.56 -20.89
C TRP A 233 24.30 -11.71 -19.41
N PRO A 234 25.05 -12.77 -19.06
CA PRO A 234 25.29 -13.16 -17.67
C PRO A 234 26.09 -12.15 -16.84
N LYS A 235 26.88 -11.27 -17.46
CA LYS A 235 27.66 -10.24 -16.75
C LYS A 235 26.79 -9.11 -16.20
N LEU A 236 25.57 -8.91 -16.73
CA LEU A 236 24.68 -7.88 -16.21
C LEU A 236 24.44 -8.09 -14.70
N ALA A 237 24.06 -9.30 -14.31
CA ALA A 237 23.86 -9.64 -12.91
C ALA A 237 25.17 -9.85 -12.15
N THR A 238 26.10 -10.63 -12.70
CA THR A 238 27.30 -11.05 -11.96
C THR A 238 28.35 -9.95 -11.78
N TYR A 239 28.41 -8.99 -12.70
CA TYR A 239 29.29 -7.83 -12.63
C TYR A 239 28.49 -6.54 -12.38
N GLY A 240 27.51 -6.23 -13.22
CA GLY A 240 26.66 -5.04 -13.07
C GLY A 240 25.84 -5.03 -11.77
N GLY A 241 25.53 -6.20 -11.19
CA GLY A 241 24.88 -6.33 -9.89
C GLY A 241 25.82 -6.36 -8.68
N SER A 242 27.14 -6.31 -8.88
CA SER A 242 28.12 -6.58 -7.81
C SER A 242 28.26 -5.47 -6.76
N THR A 243 27.86 -4.24 -7.09
CA THR A 243 27.90 -3.07 -6.21
C THR A 243 26.55 -2.33 -6.21
N GLN A 244 26.50 -1.20 -5.51
CA GLN A 244 25.35 -0.30 -5.38
C GLN A 244 25.82 1.12 -4.97
N VAL A 245 24.90 2.04 -4.68
CA VAL A 245 25.22 3.37 -4.15
C VAL A 245 26.10 3.27 -2.90
N GLY A 246 27.11 4.12 -2.80
CA GLY A 246 28.08 4.13 -1.68
C GLY A 246 29.12 3.00 -1.73
N GLY A 247 29.05 2.12 -2.74
CA GLY A 247 29.90 0.95 -2.86
C GLY A 247 29.42 -0.22 -1.98
N GLY A 248 30.33 -1.15 -1.71
CA GLY A 248 30.01 -2.37 -0.98
C GLY A 248 29.31 -3.42 -1.84
N GLN A 249 28.79 -4.47 -1.19
CA GLN A 249 28.15 -5.58 -1.89
C GLN A 249 26.74 -5.19 -2.33
N GLY A 250 26.49 -5.28 -3.64
CA GLY A 250 25.15 -5.17 -4.20
C GLY A 250 24.38 -6.49 -4.10
N GLY A 251 23.79 -6.89 -5.22
CA GLY A 251 23.08 -8.15 -5.38
C GLY A 251 22.18 -8.14 -6.61
N TYR A 252 21.56 -9.28 -6.88
CA TYR A 252 20.60 -9.46 -7.96
C TYR A 252 19.68 -10.63 -7.63
N PHE A 253 18.52 -10.67 -8.29
CA PHE A 253 17.63 -11.81 -8.28
C PHE A 253 18.02 -12.81 -9.36
N THR A 254 18.18 -14.06 -8.98
CA THR A 254 18.08 -15.17 -9.93
C THR A 254 16.66 -15.23 -10.51
N LYS A 255 16.48 -15.87 -11.67
CA LYS A 255 15.13 -16.08 -12.22
C LYS A 255 14.19 -16.82 -11.27
N ALA A 256 14.72 -17.72 -10.43
CA ALA A 256 13.94 -18.42 -9.41
C ALA A 256 13.45 -17.46 -8.31
N GLN A 257 14.33 -16.60 -7.80
CA GLN A 257 13.98 -15.58 -6.80
C GLN A 257 12.99 -14.55 -7.34
N TYR A 258 13.15 -14.11 -8.59
CA TYR A 258 12.18 -13.21 -9.22
C TYR A 258 10.80 -13.89 -9.37
N LYS A 259 10.75 -15.15 -9.83
CA LYS A 259 9.49 -15.92 -9.89
C LYS A 259 8.86 -16.09 -8.50
N GLU A 260 9.66 -16.26 -7.46
CA GLU A 260 9.17 -16.32 -6.09
C GLU A 260 8.54 -14.99 -5.63
N ILE A 261 9.18 -13.85 -5.93
CA ILE A 261 8.62 -12.51 -5.67
C ILE A 261 7.29 -12.34 -6.40
N VAL A 262 7.25 -12.68 -7.70
CA VAL A 262 6.03 -12.64 -8.53
C VAL A 262 4.91 -13.51 -7.95
N GLN A 263 5.22 -14.74 -7.53
CA GLN A 263 4.24 -15.64 -6.93
C GLN A 263 3.73 -15.11 -5.58
N TYR A 264 4.62 -14.54 -4.76
CA TYR A 264 4.26 -13.95 -3.48
C TYR A 264 3.36 -12.72 -3.67
N ALA A 265 3.72 -11.81 -4.58
CA ALA A 265 2.91 -10.66 -4.97
C ALA A 265 1.52 -11.10 -5.47
N ALA A 266 1.46 -12.10 -6.35
CA ALA A 266 0.20 -12.63 -6.87
C ALA A 266 -0.70 -13.22 -5.76
N SER A 267 -0.10 -13.83 -4.72
CA SER A 267 -0.86 -14.32 -3.56
C SER A 267 -1.49 -13.21 -2.71
N ARG A 268 -1.01 -11.97 -2.86
CA ARG A 268 -1.56 -10.74 -2.28
C ARG A 268 -2.37 -9.94 -3.31
N TYR A 269 -2.59 -10.47 -4.51
CA TYR A 269 -3.27 -9.81 -5.63
C TYR A 269 -2.54 -8.56 -6.14
N LEU A 270 -1.21 -8.52 -6.01
CA LEU A 270 -0.35 -7.56 -6.68
C LEU A 270 0.19 -8.15 -7.98
N GLU A 271 0.00 -7.43 -9.08
CA GLU A 271 0.68 -7.70 -10.35
C GLU A 271 2.05 -7.02 -10.32
N VAL A 272 3.11 -7.79 -10.58
CA VAL A 272 4.47 -7.25 -10.70
C VAL A 272 4.67 -6.64 -12.07
N ILE A 273 5.18 -5.41 -12.09
CA ILE A 273 5.59 -4.65 -13.27
C ILE A 273 7.11 -4.46 -13.16
N PRO A 274 7.92 -5.23 -13.89
CA PRO A 274 9.36 -5.01 -13.89
C PRO A 274 9.72 -3.86 -14.81
N GLU A 275 10.72 -3.09 -14.39
CA GLU A 275 11.34 -2.05 -15.20
C GLU A 275 12.78 -2.40 -15.53
N ILE A 276 13.11 -2.25 -16.81
CA ILE A 276 14.49 -2.09 -17.27
C ILE A 276 14.55 -0.71 -17.93
N ASP A 277 15.19 0.24 -17.26
CA ASP A 277 15.28 1.61 -17.74
C ASP A 277 16.22 1.72 -18.96
N MET A 278 15.79 2.50 -19.94
CA MET A 278 16.48 2.70 -21.21
C MET A 278 15.92 3.92 -21.98
N PRO A 279 16.74 4.62 -22.80
CA PRO A 279 18.17 4.38 -23.02
C PRO A 279 19.07 4.98 -21.94
N GLY A 280 18.55 5.89 -21.10
CA GLY A 280 19.24 6.43 -19.91
C GLY A 280 19.27 5.41 -18.76
N HIS A 281 19.94 5.77 -17.65
CA HIS A 281 20.07 4.91 -16.46
C HIS A 281 20.64 3.51 -16.73
N THR A 282 21.60 3.41 -17.65
CA THR A 282 22.10 2.13 -18.18
C THR A 282 23.55 1.83 -17.82
N ASN A 283 24.21 2.60 -16.96
CA ASN A 283 25.63 2.42 -16.67
C ASN A 283 25.99 1.01 -16.17
N ALA A 284 25.13 0.34 -15.38
CA ALA A 284 25.39 -1.04 -14.96
C ALA A 284 25.47 -2.04 -16.13
N ALA A 285 24.65 -1.85 -17.16
CA ALA A 285 24.71 -2.66 -18.38
C ALA A 285 25.95 -2.30 -19.23
N LEU A 286 26.19 -1.00 -19.41
CA LEU A 286 27.33 -0.47 -20.16
C LEU A 286 28.68 -0.91 -19.56
N ALA A 287 28.82 -0.87 -18.24
CA ALA A 287 30.00 -1.33 -17.52
C ALA A 287 30.21 -2.84 -17.64
N SER A 288 29.13 -3.61 -17.83
CA SER A 288 29.19 -5.08 -17.97
C SER A 288 29.63 -5.52 -19.37
N TYR A 289 29.31 -4.73 -20.40
CA TYR A 289 29.54 -5.07 -21.80
C TYR A 289 30.03 -3.86 -22.60
N ALA A 290 31.34 -3.83 -22.86
CA ALA A 290 31.99 -2.77 -23.62
C ALA A 290 31.34 -2.52 -25.00
N GLU A 291 30.84 -3.57 -25.67
CA GLU A 291 30.20 -3.48 -26.98
C GLU A 291 28.90 -2.65 -27.02
N LEU A 292 28.25 -2.41 -25.87
CA LEU A 292 27.05 -1.56 -25.78
C LEU A 292 27.37 -0.05 -25.77
N ASN A 293 28.62 0.31 -25.48
CA ASN A 293 29.09 1.70 -25.42
C ASN A 293 29.41 2.20 -26.82
N CYS A 294 29.17 3.47 -27.13
CA CYS A 294 29.43 4.01 -28.47
C CYS A 294 30.90 3.91 -28.88
N ASP A 295 31.82 4.24 -27.99
CA ASP A 295 33.27 4.14 -28.18
C ASP A 295 33.83 2.71 -28.02
N GLY A 296 32.98 1.75 -27.62
CA GLY A 296 33.37 0.36 -27.37
C GLY A 296 34.17 0.15 -26.09
N VAL A 297 34.16 1.11 -25.16
CA VAL A 297 34.86 1.03 -23.87
C VAL A 297 33.85 0.96 -22.74
N ALA A 298 33.94 -0.05 -21.88
CA ALA A 298 33.08 -0.15 -20.72
C ALA A 298 33.45 0.91 -19.67
N PRO A 299 32.52 1.74 -19.20
CA PRO A 299 32.75 2.63 -18.06
C PRO A 299 32.94 1.81 -16.78
N PRO A 300 33.53 2.41 -15.72
CA PRO A 300 33.54 1.78 -14.40
C PRO A 300 32.11 1.62 -13.86
N LEU A 301 31.92 0.66 -12.95
CA LEU A 301 30.70 0.61 -12.14
C LEU A 301 30.54 1.92 -11.37
N TYR A 302 29.31 2.44 -11.32
CA TYR A 302 29.00 3.71 -10.68
C TYR A 302 28.43 3.48 -9.29
N THR A 303 28.86 4.28 -8.31
CA THR A 303 28.44 4.17 -6.90
C THR A 303 28.01 5.51 -6.32
N GLY A 304 27.95 6.55 -7.16
CA GLY A 304 27.39 7.85 -6.78
C GLY A 304 25.88 7.88 -6.95
N THR A 305 25.34 9.09 -7.00
CA THR A 305 23.89 9.35 -7.07
C THR A 305 23.54 10.42 -8.13
N ASN A 306 24.45 10.71 -9.06
CA ASN A 306 24.14 11.58 -10.20
C ASN A 306 23.33 10.79 -11.22
N VAL A 307 22.58 11.52 -12.04
CA VAL A 307 21.64 10.97 -13.02
C VAL A 307 21.87 11.57 -14.40
N GLY A 308 21.35 10.90 -15.44
CA GLY A 308 21.31 11.35 -16.83
C GLY A 308 22.61 11.38 -17.62
N PHE A 309 23.71 10.86 -17.06
CA PHE A 309 25.00 10.81 -17.72
C PHE A 309 25.19 9.58 -18.64
N SER A 310 24.39 8.52 -18.46
CA SER A 310 24.50 7.27 -19.21
C SER A 310 23.54 7.23 -20.39
N SER A 311 23.93 6.50 -21.44
CA SER A 311 23.09 6.25 -22.62
C SER A 311 23.55 4.99 -23.35
N LEU A 312 22.60 4.13 -23.72
CA LEU A 312 22.85 3.08 -24.71
C LEU A 312 23.17 3.67 -26.07
N CYS A 313 24.03 3.00 -26.84
CA CYS A 313 24.41 3.51 -28.14
C CYS A 313 23.32 3.28 -29.21
N VAL A 314 22.48 4.29 -29.46
CA VAL A 314 21.31 4.20 -30.35
C VAL A 314 21.67 3.79 -31.79
N ASN A 315 22.82 4.20 -32.30
CA ASN A 315 23.24 3.90 -33.69
C ASN A 315 23.88 2.51 -33.87
N LYS A 316 23.90 1.65 -32.85
CA LYS A 316 24.43 0.27 -32.94
C LYS A 316 23.29 -0.75 -32.97
N ASP A 317 23.27 -1.63 -33.97
CA ASP A 317 22.32 -2.75 -34.03
C ASP A 317 22.42 -3.66 -32.79
N ARG A 318 23.64 -3.81 -32.26
CA ARG A 318 23.93 -4.60 -31.05
C ARG A 318 23.11 -4.14 -29.83
N THR A 319 22.76 -2.86 -29.74
CA THR A 319 21.90 -2.31 -28.69
C THR A 319 20.50 -2.95 -28.75
N TYR A 320 19.96 -3.13 -29.94
CA TYR A 320 18.61 -3.68 -30.11
C TYR A 320 18.59 -5.20 -29.95
N ASP A 321 19.68 -5.91 -30.30
CA ASP A 321 19.85 -7.33 -29.94
C ASP A 321 19.83 -7.52 -28.41
N PHE A 322 20.58 -6.67 -27.70
CA PHE A 322 20.60 -6.66 -26.23
C PHE A 322 19.20 -6.41 -25.64
N VAL A 323 18.50 -5.38 -26.12
CA VAL A 323 17.15 -5.07 -25.64
C VAL A 323 16.16 -6.20 -25.94
N ASP A 324 16.22 -6.81 -27.13
CA ASP A 324 15.37 -7.95 -27.50
C ASP A 324 15.58 -9.14 -26.56
N ASP A 325 16.84 -9.50 -26.31
CA ASP A 325 17.20 -10.61 -25.41
C ASP A 325 16.73 -10.39 -23.97
N VAL A 326 16.97 -9.19 -23.42
CA VAL A 326 16.56 -8.84 -22.06
C VAL A 326 15.03 -8.88 -21.94
N ILE A 327 14.31 -8.20 -22.84
CA ILE A 327 12.84 -8.14 -22.80
C ILE A 327 12.24 -9.53 -23.00
N ARG A 328 12.78 -10.33 -23.92
CA ARG A 328 12.36 -11.73 -24.15
C ARG A 328 12.41 -12.55 -22.86
N GLU A 329 13.55 -12.52 -22.18
CA GLU A 329 13.76 -13.33 -20.98
C GLU A 329 12.94 -12.84 -19.79
N LEU A 330 12.83 -11.52 -19.61
CA LEU A 330 12.05 -10.91 -18.55
C LEU A 330 10.54 -11.13 -18.75
N ALA A 331 10.04 -10.98 -19.98
CA ALA A 331 8.65 -11.24 -20.32
C ALA A 331 8.25 -12.70 -20.07
N ALA A 332 9.14 -13.66 -20.32
CA ALA A 332 8.91 -15.09 -20.10
C ALA A 332 8.71 -15.46 -18.62
N ILE A 333 9.23 -14.66 -17.69
CA ILE A 333 9.11 -14.88 -16.24
C ILE A 333 8.16 -13.88 -15.56
N THR A 334 7.53 -12.99 -16.32
CA THR A 334 6.58 -11.99 -15.83
C THR A 334 5.19 -12.33 -16.34
N PRO A 335 4.30 -12.92 -15.53
CA PRO A 335 2.94 -13.26 -15.95
C PRO A 335 2.04 -12.03 -16.08
N GLY A 336 2.42 -10.90 -15.47
CA GLY A 336 1.74 -9.62 -15.64
C GLY A 336 1.69 -9.16 -17.09
N LYS A 337 0.74 -8.28 -17.38
CA LYS A 337 0.49 -7.65 -18.67
C LYS A 337 1.58 -6.64 -19.04
N TYR A 338 2.16 -5.96 -18.05
CA TYR A 338 3.00 -4.79 -18.28
C TYR A 338 4.50 -5.10 -18.20
N LEU A 339 5.28 -4.32 -18.95
CA LEU A 339 6.73 -4.22 -18.81
C LEU A 339 7.08 -2.74 -18.96
N HIS A 340 7.81 -2.20 -17.99
CA HIS A 340 8.22 -0.80 -17.98
C HIS A 340 9.61 -0.69 -18.64
N ILE A 341 9.77 0.25 -19.58
CA ILE A 341 11.03 0.47 -20.30
C ILE A 341 11.71 1.79 -19.91
N GLY A 342 11.23 2.42 -18.84
CA GLY A 342 11.76 3.67 -18.31
C GLY A 342 11.64 4.81 -19.30
N GLY A 343 12.78 5.43 -19.63
CA GLY A 343 12.89 6.51 -20.61
C GLY A 343 13.02 7.91 -20.00
N ASP A 344 13.11 8.00 -18.68
CA ASP A 344 13.42 9.24 -17.98
C ASP A 344 14.90 9.62 -18.10
N GLU A 345 15.16 10.89 -17.82
CA GLU A 345 16.48 11.50 -17.64
C GLU A 345 17.57 11.08 -18.65
N ALA A 346 17.20 10.71 -19.89
CA ALA A 346 18.13 10.34 -20.95
C ALA A 346 18.87 11.55 -21.53
N HIS A 347 19.44 12.41 -20.69
CA HIS A 347 20.07 13.69 -21.02
C HIS A 347 21.30 13.55 -21.92
N SER A 348 21.96 12.39 -21.88
CA SER A 348 23.07 12.04 -22.77
C SER A 348 22.62 11.42 -24.10
N THR A 349 21.31 11.36 -24.35
CA THR A 349 20.71 10.93 -25.62
C THR A 349 20.08 12.14 -26.29
N SER A 350 20.40 12.40 -27.57
CA SER A 350 19.74 13.46 -28.32
C SER A 350 18.24 13.17 -28.45
N HIS A 351 17.40 14.19 -28.63
CA HIS A 351 15.96 13.96 -28.79
C HIS A 351 15.63 13.07 -30.00
N GLU A 352 16.34 13.26 -31.12
CA GLU A 352 16.18 12.44 -32.34
C GLU A 352 16.55 10.97 -32.09
N ASP A 353 17.65 10.73 -31.38
CA ASP A 353 18.09 9.39 -31.00
C ASP A 353 17.12 8.76 -29.99
N TYR A 354 16.59 9.53 -29.04
CA TYR A 354 15.59 9.05 -28.09
C TYR A 354 14.31 8.59 -28.80
N VAL A 355 13.80 9.38 -29.75
CA VAL A 355 12.64 9.00 -30.57
C VAL A 355 12.95 7.74 -31.37
N THR A 356 14.10 7.69 -32.04
CA THR A 356 14.54 6.52 -32.82
C THR A 356 14.64 5.26 -31.96
N PHE A 357 15.17 5.39 -30.75
CA PHE A 357 15.30 4.30 -29.79
C PHE A 357 13.92 3.80 -29.35
N MET A 358 13.05 4.69 -28.88
CA MET A 358 11.71 4.31 -28.40
C MET A 358 10.84 3.71 -29.51
N ASP A 359 10.93 4.21 -30.74
CA ASP A 359 10.18 3.67 -31.87
C ASP A 359 10.63 2.24 -32.24
N LYS A 360 11.90 1.89 -31.99
CA LYS A 360 12.42 0.52 -32.18
C LYS A 360 12.17 -0.41 -31.00
N VAL A 361 12.17 0.09 -29.77
CA VAL A 361 12.05 -0.73 -28.56
C VAL A 361 10.61 -1.06 -28.20
N GLN A 362 9.66 -0.14 -28.35
CA GLN A 362 8.26 -0.42 -28.00
C GLN A 362 7.67 -1.64 -28.74
N PRO A 363 7.94 -1.87 -30.04
CA PRO A 363 7.50 -3.09 -30.73
C PRO A 363 8.09 -4.39 -30.15
N ILE A 364 9.28 -4.36 -29.55
CA ILE A 364 9.91 -5.52 -28.90
C ILE A 364 9.08 -5.96 -27.69
N VAL A 365 8.59 -5.02 -26.88
CA VAL A 365 7.69 -5.32 -25.76
C VAL A 365 6.40 -6.01 -26.26
N ALA A 366 5.83 -5.52 -27.36
CA ALA A 366 4.64 -6.10 -27.97
C ALA A 366 4.91 -7.49 -28.59
N LYS A 367 6.08 -7.71 -29.21
CA LYS A 367 6.54 -9.00 -29.73
C LYS A 367 6.49 -10.11 -28.67
N TYR A 368 6.74 -9.76 -27.41
CA TYR A 368 6.68 -10.69 -26.27
C TYR A 368 5.37 -10.63 -25.47
N GLY A 369 4.31 -10.08 -26.07
CA GLY A 369 2.95 -10.13 -25.52
C GLY A 369 2.73 -9.24 -24.30
N LYS A 370 3.55 -8.19 -24.14
CA LYS A 370 3.45 -7.22 -23.04
C LYS A 370 2.92 -5.88 -23.53
N THR A 371 2.43 -5.08 -22.60
CA THR A 371 2.02 -3.69 -22.81
C THR A 371 3.08 -2.77 -22.21
N VAL A 372 3.55 -1.81 -22.99
CA VAL A 372 4.56 -0.84 -22.58
C VAL A 372 4.02 0.07 -21.48
N ILE A 373 4.85 0.27 -20.46
CA ILE A 373 4.82 1.47 -19.63
C ILE A 373 6.17 2.18 -19.80
N GLY A 374 6.18 3.50 -19.79
CA GLY A 374 7.41 4.29 -19.67
C GLY A 374 7.12 5.56 -18.89
N TRP A 375 8.17 6.23 -18.40
CA TRP A 375 8.04 7.57 -17.83
C TRP A 375 7.51 8.55 -18.90
N HIS A 376 6.96 9.68 -18.49
CA HIS A 376 6.21 10.55 -19.41
C HIS A 376 7.05 11.15 -20.53
N GLN A 377 8.38 11.09 -20.47
CA GLN A 377 9.28 11.36 -21.59
C GLN A 377 8.93 10.55 -22.83
N LEU A 378 8.36 9.34 -22.69
CA LEU A 378 7.82 8.53 -23.78
C LEU A 378 6.81 9.30 -24.65
N THR A 379 6.08 10.27 -24.06
CA THR A 379 5.12 11.11 -24.79
C THR A 379 5.78 12.11 -25.75
N GLY A 380 7.10 12.30 -25.65
CA GLY A 380 7.91 13.07 -26.60
C GLY A 380 8.33 12.25 -27.83
N ALA A 381 8.20 10.93 -27.76
CA ALA A 381 8.23 10.02 -28.90
C ALA A 381 6.78 9.69 -29.33
N THR A 382 6.57 8.58 -30.04
CA THR A 382 5.24 8.07 -30.35
C THR A 382 4.90 6.89 -29.43
N PRO A 383 4.08 7.08 -28.38
CA PRO A 383 3.63 5.95 -27.56
C PRO A 383 2.90 4.90 -28.40
N ALA A 384 3.27 3.64 -28.22
CA ALA A 384 2.61 2.51 -28.86
C ALA A 384 1.14 2.41 -28.42
N LYS A 385 0.31 1.80 -29.27
CA LYS A 385 -1.11 1.63 -28.97
C LYS A 385 -1.30 0.86 -27.65
N GLY A 386 -2.02 1.47 -26.72
CA GLY A 386 -2.29 0.89 -25.40
C GLY A 386 -1.17 1.07 -24.38
N ALA A 387 -0.07 1.75 -24.74
CA ALA A 387 0.99 2.12 -23.81
C ALA A 387 0.47 3.05 -22.70
N LEU A 388 1.13 2.98 -21.55
CA LEU A 388 0.92 3.88 -20.44
C LEU A 388 2.13 4.79 -20.27
N ALA A 389 1.88 6.07 -20.01
CA ALA A 389 2.89 7.03 -19.62
C ALA A 389 2.77 7.33 -18.12
N GLN A 390 3.85 7.17 -17.37
CA GLN A 390 3.91 7.48 -15.95
C GLN A 390 4.40 8.92 -15.75
N TYR A 391 3.48 9.79 -15.34
CA TYR A 391 3.75 11.22 -15.14
C TYR A 391 4.40 11.47 -13.78
N TRP A 392 5.65 11.94 -13.81
CA TRP A 392 6.44 12.24 -12.61
C TRP A 392 6.80 13.72 -12.45
N GLY A 393 6.22 14.59 -13.27
CA GLY A 393 6.41 16.03 -13.14
C GLY A 393 5.96 16.59 -11.78
N LEU A 394 6.12 17.90 -11.61
CA LEU A 394 5.83 18.64 -10.39
C LEU A 394 5.03 19.92 -10.70
N ASP A 395 4.58 20.64 -9.67
CA ASP A 395 3.81 21.89 -9.83
C ASP A 395 4.56 22.87 -10.76
N GLY A 396 5.88 22.99 -10.62
CA GLY A 396 6.78 23.80 -11.45
C GLY A 396 7.18 23.23 -12.82
N THR A 397 6.69 22.05 -13.24
CA THR A 397 7.02 21.49 -14.55
C THR A 397 6.51 22.41 -15.65
N SER A 398 7.32 22.56 -16.71
CA SER A 398 7.03 23.52 -17.79
C SER A 398 5.66 23.26 -18.43
N ALA A 399 4.99 24.33 -18.88
CA ALA A 399 3.69 24.22 -19.55
C ALA A 399 3.78 23.38 -20.83
N ALA A 400 4.90 23.45 -21.56
CA ALA A 400 5.15 22.67 -22.77
C ALA A 400 5.18 21.16 -22.48
N GLU A 401 5.88 20.75 -21.43
CA GLU A 401 5.97 19.35 -21.03
C GLU A 401 4.63 18.81 -20.52
N LYS A 402 3.89 19.60 -19.74
CA LYS A 402 2.52 19.24 -19.33
C LYS A 402 1.58 19.09 -20.54
N ALA A 403 1.69 20.00 -21.51
CA ALA A 403 0.89 19.96 -22.74
C ALA A 403 1.22 18.76 -23.63
N GLN A 404 2.49 18.33 -23.68
CA GLN A 404 2.91 17.13 -24.41
C GLN A 404 2.21 15.88 -23.85
N VAL A 405 2.20 15.72 -22.52
CA VAL A 405 1.52 14.61 -21.85
C VAL A 405 0.01 14.67 -22.08
N ALA A 406 -0.59 15.85 -21.98
CA ALA A 406 -2.00 16.07 -22.28
C ALA A 406 -2.35 15.67 -23.72
N ALA A 407 -1.53 16.04 -24.71
CA ALA A 407 -1.73 15.68 -26.10
C ALA A 407 -1.64 14.16 -26.33
N ALA A 408 -0.71 13.47 -25.67
CA ALA A 408 -0.62 12.01 -25.73
C ALA A 408 -1.85 11.33 -25.10
N ALA A 409 -2.33 11.85 -23.97
CA ALA A 409 -3.54 11.38 -23.29
C ALA A 409 -4.79 11.54 -24.17
N GLN A 410 -4.93 12.69 -24.85
CA GLN A 410 -6.04 12.95 -25.79
C GLN A 410 -6.01 12.02 -27.01
N LYS A 411 -4.83 11.51 -27.39
CA LYS A 411 -4.66 10.50 -28.44
C LYS A 411 -4.85 9.05 -27.94
N GLY A 412 -5.19 8.86 -26.66
CA GLY A 412 -5.51 7.56 -26.07
C GLY A 412 -4.39 6.88 -25.29
N THR A 413 -3.27 7.57 -25.02
CA THR A 413 -2.25 7.07 -24.08
C THR A 413 -2.81 7.10 -22.67
N GLY A 414 -2.72 5.99 -21.92
CA GLY A 414 -3.15 5.99 -20.52
C GLY A 414 -2.11 6.68 -19.64
N ILE A 415 -2.56 7.41 -18.61
CA ILE A 415 -1.67 8.14 -17.70
C ILE A 415 -1.69 7.50 -16.31
N VAL A 416 -0.51 7.14 -15.80
CA VAL A 416 -0.31 6.80 -14.37
C VAL A 416 0.24 8.03 -13.68
N MET A 417 -0.42 8.51 -12.64
CA MET A 417 0.00 9.72 -11.93
C MET A 417 0.95 9.35 -10.79
N SER A 418 2.19 9.84 -10.85
CA SER A 418 3.15 9.77 -9.75
C SER A 418 3.96 11.07 -9.62
N PRO A 419 3.35 12.25 -9.47
CA PRO A 419 4.08 13.52 -9.45
C PRO A 419 5.17 13.52 -8.36
N ALA A 420 6.39 13.95 -8.69
CA ALA A 420 7.53 13.87 -7.76
C ALA A 420 7.34 14.72 -6.50
N ASP A 421 6.63 15.83 -6.60
CA ASP A 421 6.31 16.69 -5.47
C ASP A 421 5.02 16.29 -4.71
N ARG A 422 4.50 15.08 -4.99
CA ARG A 422 3.31 14.50 -4.34
C ARG A 422 3.52 13.08 -3.84
N LEU A 423 3.94 12.16 -4.70
CA LEU A 423 3.88 10.70 -4.45
C LEU A 423 5.24 10.01 -4.40
N TYR A 424 6.34 10.72 -4.67
CA TYR A 424 7.68 10.19 -4.46
C TYR A 424 7.95 10.09 -2.96
N LEU A 425 8.00 8.86 -2.48
CA LEU A 425 8.14 8.52 -1.07
C LEU A 425 9.57 8.74 -0.56
N ASP A 426 10.54 8.90 -1.44
CA ASP A 426 11.92 9.27 -1.10
C ASP A 426 12.08 10.80 -0.89
N MET A 427 11.10 11.63 -1.28
CA MET A 427 11.15 13.06 -0.95
C MET A 427 11.05 13.27 0.55
N LYS A 428 11.88 14.16 1.08
CA LYS A 428 11.86 14.59 2.47
C LYS A 428 10.51 15.20 2.84
N TYR A 429 10.05 14.93 4.06
CA TYR A 429 8.86 15.57 4.61
C TYR A 429 9.10 17.05 4.91
N ASN A 430 10.28 17.35 5.44
CA ASN A 430 10.74 18.69 5.81
C ASN A 430 12.27 18.75 5.79
N LYS A 431 12.84 19.93 6.03
CA LYS A 431 14.30 20.16 6.03
C LYS A 431 15.10 19.28 7.01
N ASP A 432 14.46 18.87 8.11
CA ASP A 432 15.09 18.12 9.20
C ASP A 432 14.94 16.60 9.01
N THR A 433 14.31 16.16 7.92
CA THR A 433 14.20 14.73 7.59
C THR A 433 15.60 14.16 7.31
N PRO A 434 16.02 13.08 8.01
CA PRO A 434 17.40 12.59 7.97
C PRO A 434 17.75 11.79 6.71
N LEU A 435 16.73 11.25 6.03
CA LEU A 435 16.83 10.44 4.83
C LEU A 435 16.10 11.13 3.68
N GLY A 436 16.20 10.57 2.48
CA GLY A 436 15.48 11.09 1.31
C GLY A 436 16.15 12.30 0.67
N LEU A 437 15.52 12.75 -0.41
CA LEU A 437 15.98 13.84 -1.26
C LEU A 437 15.05 15.07 -1.15
N ALA A 438 15.44 16.20 -1.72
CA ALA A 438 14.66 17.44 -1.67
C ALA A 438 14.63 18.19 -3.01
N TRP A 439 14.96 17.53 -4.12
CA TRP A 439 15.04 18.17 -5.44
C TRP A 439 13.66 18.61 -5.94
N ALA A 440 12.59 17.87 -5.61
CA ALA A 440 11.20 18.22 -5.88
C ALA A 440 10.55 19.03 -4.73
N GLY A 441 11.36 19.57 -3.81
CA GLY A 441 10.90 20.24 -2.60
C GLY A 441 10.57 19.27 -1.45
N TYR A 442 9.80 19.75 -0.48
CA TYR A 442 9.38 18.98 0.69
C TYR A 442 7.93 18.51 0.55
N VAL A 443 7.68 17.24 0.86
CA VAL A 443 6.39 16.57 0.67
C VAL A 443 5.89 16.02 2.00
N GLU A 444 5.31 16.89 2.81
CA GLU A 444 4.56 16.48 4.02
C GLU A 444 3.29 15.69 3.67
N VAL A 445 2.70 15.05 4.67
CA VAL A 445 1.57 14.11 4.53
C VAL A 445 0.37 14.75 3.86
N GLN A 446 0.02 16.00 4.22
CA GLN A 446 -1.08 16.69 3.56
C GLN A 446 -0.80 16.93 2.09
N ARG A 447 0.41 17.39 1.72
CA ARG A 447 0.76 17.67 0.32
C ARG A 447 0.65 16.41 -0.56
N SER A 448 1.02 15.27 0.01
CA SER A 448 0.94 13.96 -0.65
C SER A 448 -0.50 13.48 -0.88
N TYR A 449 -1.43 13.83 0.03
CA TYR A 449 -2.83 13.42 -0.04
C TYR A 449 -3.75 14.43 -0.73
N ASP A 450 -3.56 15.74 -0.51
CA ASP A 450 -4.55 16.79 -0.74
C ASP A 450 -4.58 17.30 -2.19
N TRP A 451 -4.94 16.41 -3.12
CA TRP A 451 -5.09 16.67 -4.56
C TRP A 451 -5.96 15.57 -5.21
N ASN A 452 -6.38 15.78 -6.45
CA ASN A 452 -7.23 14.84 -7.20
C ASN A 452 -6.54 14.34 -8.48
N PRO A 453 -6.22 13.04 -8.61
CA PRO A 453 -5.57 12.49 -9.80
C PRO A 453 -6.30 12.77 -11.11
N GLY A 454 -7.64 12.75 -11.10
CA GLY A 454 -8.47 12.90 -12.30
C GLY A 454 -8.51 14.32 -12.88
N SER A 455 -8.09 15.34 -12.11
CA SER A 455 -8.12 16.75 -12.50
C SER A 455 -6.79 17.48 -12.28
N TYR A 456 -5.73 16.74 -11.94
CA TYR A 456 -4.43 17.30 -11.59
C TYR A 456 -3.71 17.96 -12.76
N LEU A 457 -3.58 17.25 -13.88
CA LEU A 457 -2.79 17.71 -15.02
C LEU A 457 -3.68 18.43 -16.05
N PRO A 458 -3.50 19.74 -16.29
CA PRO A 458 -4.36 20.48 -17.21
C PRO A 458 -4.39 19.87 -18.62
N GLY A 459 -5.59 19.71 -19.18
CA GLY A 459 -5.79 19.17 -20.53
C GLY A 459 -5.78 17.65 -20.63
N VAL A 460 -5.44 16.91 -19.57
CA VAL A 460 -5.59 15.45 -19.51
C VAL A 460 -7.05 15.10 -19.21
N PRO A 461 -7.72 14.31 -20.06
CA PRO A 461 -9.06 13.80 -19.75
C PRO A 461 -9.01 12.87 -18.53
N ALA A 462 -9.95 13.00 -17.60
CA ALA A 462 -10.03 12.14 -16.42
C ALA A 462 -10.11 10.63 -16.77
N SER A 463 -10.72 10.30 -17.92
CA SER A 463 -10.80 8.93 -18.45
C SER A 463 -9.47 8.34 -18.94
N ALA A 464 -8.47 9.19 -19.22
CA ALA A 464 -7.12 8.74 -19.57
C ALA A 464 -6.31 8.34 -18.33
N VAL A 465 -6.66 8.86 -17.15
CA VAL A 465 -5.99 8.54 -15.88
C VAL A 465 -6.31 7.11 -15.46
N GLN A 466 -5.31 6.23 -15.51
CA GLN A 466 -5.44 4.82 -15.13
C GLN A 466 -5.37 4.63 -13.62
N GLY A 467 -4.76 5.59 -12.92
CA GLY A 467 -4.65 5.64 -11.46
C GLY A 467 -3.37 6.30 -11.00
N VAL A 468 -2.85 5.86 -9.85
CA VAL A 468 -1.70 6.47 -9.16
C VAL A 468 -0.62 5.45 -8.85
N GLU A 469 0.61 5.92 -8.69
CA GLU A 469 1.73 5.15 -8.18
C GLU A 469 2.52 5.93 -7.14
N ALA A 470 3.00 5.25 -6.09
CA ALA A 470 3.91 5.80 -5.10
C ALA A 470 5.34 5.27 -5.30
N PRO A 471 6.23 5.98 -6.03
CA PRO A 471 7.59 5.53 -6.19
C PRO A 471 8.40 5.68 -4.92
N LEU A 472 9.24 4.70 -4.60
CA LEU A 472 10.22 4.78 -3.53
C LEU A 472 11.61 4.52 -4.09
N TRP A 473 12.29 5.61 -4.46
CA TRP A 473 13.69 5.60 -4.84
C TRP A 473 14.59 5.32 -3.64
N SER A 474 15.76 4.71 -3.88
CA SER A 474 16.59 4.20 -2.79
C SER A 474 18.02 4.72 -2.77
N GLU A 475 18.34 5.88 -3.36
CA GLU A 475 19.67 6.52 -3.25
C GLU A 475 20.12 6.68 -1.79
N THR A 476 19.17 6.91 -0.88
CA THR A 476 19.45 7.17 0.54
C THR A 476 18.94 6.07 1.48
N LEU A 477 18.38 4.98 0.94
CA LEU A 477 17.68 3.94 1.71
C LEU A 477 18.33 2.58 1.48
N SER A 478 18.88 1.98 2.52
CA SER A 478 19.61 0.69 2.47
C SER A 478 19.00 -0.40 3.36
N THR A 479 18.02 -0.07 4.20
CA THR A 479 17.39 -0.99 5.15
C THR A 479 15.86 -0.92 5.11
N SER A 480 15.18 -2.00 5.49
CA SER A 480 13.70 -2.02 5.56
C SER A 480 13.14 -0.96 6.50
N ALA A 481 13.82 -0.67 7.62
CA ALA A 481 13.40 0.39 8.53
C ALA A 481 13.42 1.79 7.88
N GLN A 482 14.37 2.05 6.99
CA GLN A 482 14.45 3.31 6.24
C GLN A 482 13.38 3.38 5.14
N VAL A 483 13.14 2.27 4.44
CA VAL A 483 12.03 2.11 3.48
C VAL A 483 10.69 2.41 4.17
N GLU A 484 10.44 1.79 5.32
CA GLU A 484 9.22 1.99 6.10
C GLU A 484 9.10 3.45 6.58
N TYR A 485 10.18 4.02 7.14
CA TYR A 485 10.18 5.40 7.63
C TYR A 485 9.80 6.42 6.54
N MET A 486 10.21 6.19 5.29
CA MET A 486 9.95 7.08 4.16
C MET A 486 8.61 6.79 3.45
N ALA A 487 8.18 5.53 3.43
CA ALA A 487 6.90 5.12 2.89
C ALA A 487 5.73 5.53 3.80
N PHE A 488 5.89 5.38 5.11
CA PHE A 488 4.84 5.65 6.10
C PHE A 488 5.05 7.01 6.77
N PRO A 489 4.03 7.90 6.74
CA PRO A 489 2.61 7.57 6.60
C PRO A 489 1.96 8.01 5.28
N ARG A 490 2.73 8.24 4.20
CA ARG A 490 2.20 8.74 2.91
C ARG A 490 1.58 7.64 2.05
N LEU A 491 2.16 6.45 2.03
CA LEU A 491 1.71 5.31 1.22
C LEU A 491 0.19 5.00 1.35
N PRO A 492 -0.42 4.94 2.56
CA PRO A 492 -1.87 4.76 2.70
C PRO A 492 -2.71 5.84 2.02
N GLY A 493 -2.21 7.08 1.98
CA GLY A 493 -2.89 8.20 1.33
C GLY A 493 -2.86 8.07 -0.18
N VAL A 494 -1.74 7.64 -0.75
CA VAL A 494 -1.65 7.33 -2.18
C VAL A 494 -2.60 6.20 -2.56
N ALA A 495 -2.65 5.14 -1.74
CA ALA A 495 -3.59 4.06 -1.95
C ALA A 495 -5.06 4.53 -1.87
N GLU A 496 -5.37 5.49 -1.00
CA GLU A 496 -6.69 6.12 -0.92
C GLU A 496 -7.05 6.91 -2.18
N LEU A 497 -6.13 7.68 -2.74
CA LEU A 497 -6.34 8.39 -4.00
C LEU A 497 -6.65 7.45 -5.18
N GLY A 498 -6.06 6.26 -5.16
CA GLY A 498 -6.31 5.20 -6.15
C GLY A 498 -7.61 4.43 -5.95
N TRP A 499 -8.06 4.28 -4.70
CA TRP A 499 -9.18 3.41 -4.34
C TRP A 499 -10.48 4.17 -4.10
N SER A 500 -10.46 5.21 -3.29
CA SER A 500 -11.67 5.82 -2.75
C SER A 500 -12.34 6.75 -3.75
N PRO A 501 -13.68 6.89 -3.71
CA PRO A 501 -14.36 7.90 -4.49
C PRO A 501 -13.90 9.31 -4.10
N GLU A 502 -13.86 10.21 -5.07
CA GLU A 502 -13.52 11.63 -4.85
C GLU A 502 -14.38 12.28 -3.76
N ALA A 503 -15.66 11.91 -3.67
CA ALA A 503 -16.58 12.44 -2.65
C ALA A 503 -16.18 12.14 -1.19
N THR A 504 -15.24 11.21 -0.96
CA THR A 504 -14.71 10.87 0.37
C THR A 504 -13.39 11.55 0.68
N HIS A 505 -12.81 12.27 -0.30
CA HIS A 505 -11.53 12.96 -0.17
C HIS A 505 -11.69 14.23 0.68
N ASP A 506 -11.14 14.19 1.89
CA ASP A 506 -11.09 15.31 2.81
C ASP A 506 -9.93 15.10 3.79
N TRP A 507 -8.93 15.98 3.73
CA TRP A 507 -7.77 15.94 4.59
C TRP A 507 -8.12 15.88 6.09
N ASN A 508 -9.13 16.63 6.53
CA ASN A 508 -9.46 16.76 7.94
C ASN A 508 -10.04 15.48 8.54
N THR A 509 -10.80 14.70 7.75
CA THR A 509 -11.30 13.40 8.17
C THR A 509 -10.30 12.29 7.90
N TYR A 510 -9.55 12.37 6.81
CA TYR A 510 -8.48 11.43 6.48
C TYR A 510 -7.39 11.36 7.54
N LYS A 511 -6.86 12.51 8.00
CA LYS A 511 -5.79 12.52 9.02
C LYS A 511 -6.18 11.81 10.32
N VAL A 512 -7.48 11.76 10.66
CA VAL A 512 -7.99 11.02 11.81
C VAL A 512 -7.99 9.50 11.55
N ARG A 513 -8.38 9.06 10.35
CA ARG A 513 -8.29 7.64 9.94
C ARG A 513 -6.85 7.18 9.81
N LEU A 514 -5.96 8.07 9.35
CA LEU A 514 -4.52 7.83 9.29
C LEU A 514 -3.90 7.74 10.69
N ALA A 515 -4.24 8.67 11.59
CA ALA A 515 -3.79 8.63 12.98
C ALA A 515 -4.15 7.29 13.67
N ALA A 516 -5.34 6.75 13.37
CA ALA A 516 -5.79 5.46 13.89
C ALA A 516 -4.97 4.25 13.39
N GLN A 517 -4.11 4.42 12.39
CA GLN A 517 -3.20 3.35 11.92
C GLN A 517 -1.97 3.19 12.83
N ALA A 518 -1.56 4.21 13.59
CA ALA A 518 -0.33 4.18 14.38
C ALA A 518 -0.21 2.94 15.32
N PRO A 519 -1.23 2.60 16.15
CA PRO A 519 -1.15 1.41 16.99
C PRO A 519 -1.03 0.09 16.21
N ARG A 520 -1.50 0.08 14.95
CA ARG A 520 -1.40 -1.08 14.05
C ARG A 520 0.00 -1.20 13.47
N TRP A 521 0.61 -0.09 13.06
CA TRP A 521 2.01 -0.06 12.65
C TRP A 521 2.94 -0.47 13.79
N ASP A 522 2.69 0.01 15.01
CA ASP A 522 3.44 -0.42 16.21
C ASP A 522 3.27 -1.92 16.51
N ALA A 523 2.10 -2.49 16.21
CA ALA A 523 1.85 -3.93 16.37
C ALA A 523 2.58 -4.77 15.31
N LEU A 524 2.68 -4.26 14.08
CA LEU A 524 3.39 -4.87 12.96
C LEU A 524 4.90 -4.63 13.00
N GLY A 525 5.37 -3.67 13.81
CA GLY A 525 6.76 -3.23 13.82
C GLY A 525 7.16 -2.48 12.55
N ILE A 526 6.26 -1.64 12.03
CA ILE A 526 6.49 -0.76 10.88
C ILE A 526 6.96 0.60 11.42
N GLY A 527 8.17 1.02 11.02
CA GLY A 527 8.66 2.37 11.32
C GLY A 527 7.93 3.43 10.49
N TYR A 528 7.62 4.60 11.07
CA TYR A 528 6.93 5.67 10.35
C TYR A 528 7.31 7.06 10.87
N TYR A 529 7.25 8.06 9.99
CA TYR A 529 7.41 9.46 10.38
C TYR A 529 6.16 9.98 11.10
N LYS A 530 6.33 10.46 12.33
CA LYS A 530 5.27 11.08 13.13
C LYS A 530 5.07 12.55 12.75
N SER A 531 4.47 12.77 11.58
CA SER A 531 4.12 14.12 11.08
C SER A 531 3.37 14.95 12.12
N THR A 532 3.73 16.22 12.27
CA THR A 532 3.02 17.18 13.14
C THR A 532 1.64 17.57 12.59
N GLN A 533 1.33 17.23 11.33
CA GLN A 533 0.05 17.51 10.69
C GLN A 533 -1.04 16.48 11.05
N VAL A 534 -0.65 15.34 11.62
CA VAL A 534 -1.53 14.20 11.92
C VAL A 534 -1.72 14.09 13.44
N PRO A 535 -2.97 13.99 13.93
CA PRO A 535 -3.26 13.94 15.36
C PRO A 535 -3.03 12.53 15.93
N TRP A 536 -1.78 12.09 16.02
CA TRP A 536 -1.44 10.75 16.53
C TRP A 536 -1.97 10.53 17.95
N PRO A 537 -2.46 9.32 18.28
CA PRO A 537 -2.84 9.00 19.65
C PRO A 537 -1.63 9.12 20.59
N ALA A 538 -1.88 9.57 21.82
CA ALA A 538 -0.87 9.52 22.88
C ALA A 538 -0.49 8.05 23.14
N GLY A 539 0.81 7.76 23.13
CA GLY A 539 1.37 6.41 23.28
C GLY A 539 1.26 5.88 24.71
#